data_AF-A0A522ARP0-F1
#
_entry.id   AF-A0A522ARP0-F1
#
_cell.length_a   1.000
_cell.length_b   1.000
_cell.length_c   1.000
_cell.angle_alpha   90.00
_cell.angle_beta   90.00
_cell.angle_gamma   90.00
#
_symmetry.space_group_name_H-M   'P 1'
#
loop_
_entity.id
_entity.type
_entity.pdbx_description
1 polymer ?
#
loop_
_entity_poly.entity_id
_entity_poly.type
_entity_poly.pdbx_seq_one_letter_code
_entity_poly.pdbx_strand_id
1 'polypeptide(L)'
;MAINYRLADGINEQPVSQATPLPVFLNPVEATSGVSSAVPSAAGTGYVPADTITIAGGDYTTPAVLTVTDTKVITATVVAGGTGGTPGAVTITGTTGTGTKFQATGTITAGGILSGALTVSVAGDYTVNPTDITAEPVTGGSLSGCTVALTMGVLTVSVTTAGNYTTLPTSPASQLSTSGSGTGATFTLTTASFTGSGTSARVSVTRTADTNAYTANDVLGSATGSTAALTFPLMGPSGGRIMITSTTLEIDASSIPAGMTSFRLHLYNVTPPSAYGDNVAWDIASGDRASYLGFIELGTPNDLGSTLYIQTDGINKQLKLAGTSLFGYLVTSGGYTPASGTVHVVTVQAVAV
;
A
#
# COMPACT_ATOMS: atom_id res chain seq x y z
N MET A 1 24.17 21.83 -71.13
CA MET A 1 22.80 22.36 -71.07
C MET A 1 22.35 22.25 -69.62
N ALA A 2 22.66 23.25 -68.80
CA ALA A 2 22.41 23.22 -67.36
C ALA A 2 21.25 24.17 -67.04
N ILE A 3 20.20 23.59 -66.47
CA ILE A 3 18.94 24.26 -66.13
C ILE A 3 19.09 24.87 -64.74
N ASN A 4 18.88 26.19 -64.64
CA ASN A 4 18.74 26.90 -63.38
C ASN A 4 17.33 26.65 -62.81
N TYR A 5 17.24 26.20 -61.55
CA TYR A 5 16.02 26.32 -60.75
C TYR A 5 16.29 27.17 -59.51
N ARG A 6 15.63 28.33 -59.43
CA ARG A 6 15.44 29.12 -58.20
C ARG A 6 14.52 28.32 -57.28
N LEU A 7 14.94 28.09 -56.03
CA LEU A 7 14.03 27.69 -54.97
C LEU A 7 13.61 28.93 -54.18
N ALA A 8 12.29 29.06 -54.03
CA ALA A 8 11.60 30.16 -53.40
C ALA A 8 11.83 30.14 -51.88
N ASP A 9 12.04 31.34 -51.35
CA ASP A 9 12.03 31.67 -49.94
C ASP A 9 10.58 31.65 -49.45
N GLY A 10 10.26 30.85 -48.44
CA GLY A 10 8.89 30.68 -47.98
C GLY A 10 8.64 29.40 -47.19
N ILE A 11 9.27 29.28 -46.02
CA ILE A 11 8.78 28.37 -44.99
C ILE A 11 8.34 29.21 -43.79
N ASN A 12 7.00 29.24 -43.64
CA ASN A 12 6.27 29.70 -42.47
C ASN A 12 6.94 29.19 -41.18
N GLU A 13 7.39 30.11 -40.35
CA GLU A 13 7.59 29.83 -38.92
C GLU A 13 6.20 29.58 -38.32
N GLN A 14 5.85 28.30 -38.15
CA GLN A 14 4.74 27.91 -37.29
C GLN A 14 5.07 28.36 -35.87
N PRO A 15 4.16 29.04 -35.15
CA PRO A 15 4.43 29.46 -33.78
C PRO A 15 4.63 28.21 -32.93
N VAL A 16 5.74 28.17 -32.20
CA VAL A 16 6.03 27.13 -31.21
C VAL A 16 4.86 27.15 -30.22
N SER A 17 3.99 26.14 -30.29
CA SER A 17 2.94 25.97 -29.29
C SER A 17 3.63 25.84 -27.94
N GLN A 18 3.40 26.82 -27.07
CA GLN A 18 3.85 26.81 -25.68
C GLN A 18 3.37 25.48 -25.09
N ALA A 19 4.31 24.55 -24.86
CA ALA A 19 4.02 23.31 -24.18
C ALA A 19 3.50 23.71 -22.80
N THR A 20 2.19 23.57 -22.60
CA THR A 20 1.64 23.59 -21.25
C THR A 20 2.36 22.47 -20.51
N PRO A 21 3.07 22.75 -19.40
CA PRO A 21 3.71 21.68 -18.65
C PRO A 21 2.61 20.70 -18.25
N LEU A 22 2.72 19.47 -18.75
CA LEU A 22 1.84 18.38 -18.34
C LEU A 22 1.92 18.32 -16.80
N PRO A 23 0.79 18.31 -16.08
CA PRO A 23 0.83 18.11 -14.65
C PRO A 23 1.61 16.83 -14.38
N VAL A 24 2.73 16.95 -13.68
CA VAL A 24 3.40 15.80 -13.08
C VAL A 24 2.45 15.32 -12.00
N PHE A 25 1.61 14.37 -12.38
CA PHE A 25 0.90 13.55 -11.41
C PHE A 25 1.98 12.77 -10.69
N LEU A 26 2.28 13.14 -9.44
CA LEU A 26 2.77 12.13 -8.51
C LEU A 26 1.67 11.06 -8.52
N ASN A 27 1.99 9.88 -9.07
CA ASN A 27 1.06 8.77 -9.11
C ASN A 27 0.43 8.62 -7.71
N PRO A 28 -0.89 8.34 -7.61
CA PRO A 28 -1.42 7.87 -6.34
C PRO A 28 -0.52 6.72 -5.89
N VAL A 29 -0.14 6.70 -4.61
CA VAL A 29 0.59 5.56 -4.04
C VAL A 29 -0.18 4.32 -4.48
N GLU A 30 0.43 3.51 -5.37
CA GLU A 30 -0.19 2.28 -5.85
C GLU A 30 -0.65 1.51 -4.62
N ALA A 31 -1.90 1.07 -4.60
CA ALA A 31 -2.47 0.43 -3.42
C ALA A 31 -1.69 -0.86 -3.12
N THR A 32 -0.70 -0.75 -2.24
CA THR A 32 0.12 -1.89 -1.84
C THR A 32 -0.70 -2.80 -0.96
N SER A 33 -0.67 -4.11 -1.21
CA SER A 33 -1.35 -5.09 -0.38
C SER A 33 -0.34 -6.03 0.27
N GLY A 34 -0.71 -6.61 1.42
CA GLY A 34 0.09 -7.65 2.07
C GLY A 34 -0.77 -8.76 2.64
N VAL A 35 -0.11 -9.84 3.02
CA VAL A 35 -0.73 -11.02 3.64
C VAL A 35 -1.11 -10.66 5.08
N SER A 36 -2.39 -10.80 5.42
CA SER A 36 -2.91 -10.61 6.78
C SER A 36 -3.05 -11.92 7.54
N SER A 37 -3.27 -13.03 6.84
CA SER A 37 -3.21 -14.38 7.40
C SER A 37 -2.85 -15.42 6.34
N ALA A 38 -2.32 -16.56 6.79
CA ALA A 38 -1.98 -17.69 5.94
C ALA A 38 -2.40 -18.99 6.62
N VAL A 39 -3.01 -19.90 5.85
CA VAL A 39 -3.40 -21.24 6.32
C VAL A 39 -2.69 -22.28 5.45
N PRO A 40 -1.98 -23.28 6.02
CA PRO A 40 -1.36 -24.33 5.23
C PRO A 40 -2.39 -25.10 4.40
N SER A 41 -2.19 -25.14 3.08
CA SER A 41 -2.98 -25.92 2.12
C SER A 41 -2.30 -27.28 1.85
N ALA A 42 -0.97 -27.29 1.72
CA ALA A 42 -0.14 -28.48 1.79
C ALA A 42 0.91 -28.29 2.90
N ALA A 43 1.06 -29.31 3.75
CA ALA A 43 1.95 -29.23 4.91
C ALA A 43 3.44 -29.28 4.55
N GLY A 44 3.79 -29.78 3.35
CA GLY A 44 5.17 -30.08 3.00
C GLY A 44 5.82 -31.09 3.96
N THR A 45 7.15 -31.15 3.94
CA THR A 45 7.93 -32.07 4.77
C THR A 45 9.20 -31.39 5.30
N GLY A 46 9.76 -31.87 6.40
CA GLY A 46 11.07 -31.46 6.93
C GLY A 46 11.06 -30.18 7.78
N TYR A 47 9.88 -29.70 8.17
CA TYR A 47 9.74 -28.48 8.96
C TYR A 47 9.93 -28.72 10.46
N VAL A 48 10.52 -27.74 11.12
CA VAL A 48 10.55 -27.61 12.58
C VAL A 48 9.81 -26.33 13.00
N PRO A 49 9.22 -26.28 14.21
CA PRO A 49 8.70 -25.04 14.77
C PRO A 49 9.78 -23.94 14.77
N ALA A 50 9.35 -22.70 14.55
CA ALA A 50 10.18 -21.52 14.33
C ALA A 50 10.91 -21.43 12.96
N ASP A 51 10.78 -22.41 12.07
CA ASP A 51 11.19 -22.22 10.68
C ASP A 51 10.45 -21.02 10.06
N THR A 52 11.18 -20.16 9.36
CA THR A 52 10.61 -19.06 8.57
C THR A 52 10.47 -19.49 7.12
N ILE A 53 9.36 -19.11 6.47
CA ILE A 53 9.03 -19.48 5.09
C ILE A 53 8.76 -18.20 4.30
N THR A 54 9.54 -17.96 3.25
CA THR A 54 9.29 -16.86 2.31
C THR A 54 8.31 -17.33 1.23
N ILE A 55 7.30 -16.52 0.92
CA ILE A 55 6.25 -16.86 -0.04
C ILE A 55 6.65 -16.51 -1.48
N ALA A 56 6.36 -17.41 -2.43
CA ALA A 56 6.60 -17.22 -3.85
C ALA A 56 5.44 -16.48 -4.55
N GLY A 57 5.73 -15.86 -5.69
CA GLY A 57 4.74 -15.24 -6.58
C GLY A 57 4.39 -13.79 -6.23
N GLY A 58 3.61 -13.16 -7.11
CA GLY A 58 3.28 -11.73 -7.05
C GLY A 58 4.46 -10.82 -7.41
N ASP A 59 4.15 -9.54 -7.65
CA ASP A 59 5.13 -8.47 -7.81
C ASP A 59 5.27 -7.75 -6.47
N TYR A 60 6.47 -7.75 -5.90
CA TYR A 60 6.72 -7.21 -4.56
C TYR A 60 8.03 -6.43 -4.45
N THR A 61 8.05 -5.49 -3.50
CA THR A 61 9.28 -4.85 -3.01
C THR A 61 9.81 -5.52 -1.75
N THR A 62 8.95 -6.20 -1.01
CA THR A 62 9.31 -7.03 0.16
C THR A 62 8.38 -8.24 0.17
N PRO A 63 8.89 -9.48 0.19
CA PRO A 63 8.03 -10.65 0.18
C PRO A 63 7.37 -10.88 1.54
N ALA A 64 6.24 -11.61 1.54
CA ALA A 64 5.65 -12.12 2.77
C ALA A 64 6.53 -13.22 3.37
N VAL A 65 6.68 -13.20 4.70
CA VAL A 65 7.41 -14.21 5.48
C VAL A 65 6.49 -14.73 6.58
N LEU A 66 6.34 -16.06 6.62
CA LEU A 66 5.59 -16.77 7.63
C LEU A 66 6.54 -17.43 8.61
N THR A 67 6.13 -17.61 9.86
CA THR A 67 6.83 -18.45 10.84
C THR A 67 5.98 -19.66 11.17
N VAL A 68 6.56 -20.86 11.07
CA VAL A 68 5.94 -22.12 11.49
C VAL A 68 5.77 -22.10 13.00
N THR A 69 4.52 -22.09 13.46
CA THR A 69 4.21 -22.10 14.90
C THR A 69 4.12 -23.53 15.42
N ASP A 70 3.43 -24.40 14.69
CA ASP A 70 3.30 -25.81 15.04
C ASP A 70 3.50 -26.71 13.82
N THR A 71 3.97 -27.92 14.09
CA THR A 71 4.13 -29.00 13.10
C THR A 71 3.25 -30.21 13.44
N LYS A 72 3.09 -31.10 12.48
CA LYS A 72 2.38 -32.36 12.61
C LYS A 72 3.10 -33.50 11.89
N VAL A 73 2.83 -34.72 12.30
CA VAL A 73 3.30 -35.93 11.60
C VAL A 73 2.49 -36.13 10.31
N ILE A 74 3.17 -36.27 9.19
CA ILE A 74 2.59 -36.58 7.87
C ILE A 74 2.57 -38.10 7.64
N THR A 75 3.68 -38.76 7.96
CA THR A 75 3.81 -40.23 7.87
C THR A 75 4.61 -40.78 9.03
N ALA A 76 4.34 -42.03 9.38
CA ALA A 76 5.12 -42.82 10.33
C ALA A 76 5.45 -44.18 9.71
N THR A 77 6.68 -44.66 9.87
CA THR A 77 7.11 -45.99 9.40
C THR A 77 7.87 -46.73 10.48
N VAL A 78 7.67 -48.04 10.58
CA VAL A 78 8.35 -48.85 11.59
C VAL A 78 9.85 -48.90 11.30
N VAL A 79 10.67 -48.58 12.31
CA VAL A 79 12.13 -48.70 12.25
C VAL A 79 12.57 -49.92 13.05
N ALA A 80 12.16 -49.98 14.32
CA ALA A 80 12.28 -51.17 15.15
C ALA A 80 10.89 -51.55 15.67
N GLY A 81 10.42 -52.75 15.34
CA GLY A 81 9.09 -53.21 15.74
C GLY A 81 8.95 -53.55 17.23
N GLY A 82 10.05 -53.51 17.99
CA GLY A 82 10.11 -53.90 19.39
C GLY A 82 9.91 -55.40 19.64
N THR A 83 9.75 -55.78 20.91
CA THR A 83 9.45 -57.15 21.35
C THR A 83 8.38 -57.17 22.44
N GLY A 84 7.81 -58.36 22.71
CA GLY A 84 6.88 -58.57 23.85
C GLY A 84 5.43 -58.12 23.60
N GLY A 85 5.10 -57.71 22.38
CA GLY A 85 3.77 -57.24 22.04
C GLY A 85 2.71 -58.35 22.01
N THR A 86 1.46 -57.99 22.31
CA THR A 86 0.32 -58.91 22.15
C THR A 86 -0.12 -58.93 20.68
N PRO A 87 -0.21 -60.10 20.01
CA PRO A 87 -0.63 -60.17 18.60
C PRO A 87 -2.00 -59.55 18.35
N GLY A 88 -2.12 -58.78 17.27
CA GLY A 88 -3.38 -58.11 16.89
C GLY A 88 -3.19 -56.63 16.53
N ALA A 89 -4.31 -55.93 16.36
CA ALA A 89 -4.31 -54.49 16.10
C ALA A 89 -3.82 -53.71 17.33
N VAL A 90 -3.02 -52.67 17.11
CA VAL A 90 -2.48 -51.82 18.17
C VAL A 90 -2.57 -50.35 17.78
N THR A 91 -2.79 -49.49 18.78
CA THR A 91 -2.51 -48.05 18.67
C THR A 91 -1.22 -47.76 19.41
N ILE A 92 -0.26 -47.16 18.72
CA ILE A 92 0.99 -46.67 19.29
C ILE A 92 0.95 -45.15 19.42
N THR A 93 1.62 -44.63 20.43
CA THR A 93 1.71 -43.19 20.74
C THR A 93 3.17 -42.78 20.83
N GLY A 94 3.53 -41.67 20.17
CA GLY A 94 4.86 -41.06 20.33
C GLY A 94 5.12 -40.61 21.76
N THR A 95 6.39 -40.52 22.15
CA THR A 95 6.77 -40.24 23.54
C THR A 95 7.53 -38.93 23.73
N THR A 96 8.16 -38.38 22.69
CA THR A 96 9.00 -37.19 22.76
C THR A 96 8.37 -35.96 22.05
N GLY A 97 9.08 -34.82 22.06
CA GLY A 97 8.58 -33.50 21.60
C GLY A 97 7.74 -32.77 22.64
N THR A 98 7.13 -31.65 22.27
CA THR A 98 6.21 -30.86 23.13
C THR A 98 4.89 -30.62 22.41
N GLY A 99 3.77 -30.74 23.12
CA GLY A 99 2.41 -30.65 22.56
C GLY A 99 1.68 -32.00 22.52
N THR A 100 0.66 -32.11 21.68
CA THR A 100 -0.15 -33.33 21.53
C THR A 100 0.61 -34.36 20.71
N LYS A 101 0.81 -35.56 21.27
CA LYS A 101 1.54 -36.64 20.61
C LYS A 101 0.75 -37.23 19.45
N PHE A 102 1.48 -37.70 18.45
CA PHE A 102 0.90 -38.45 17.36
C PHE A 102 0.43 -39.81 17.86
N GLN A 103 -0.59 -40.35 17.22
CA GLN A 103 -1.01 -41.73 17.36
C GLN A 103 -1.08 -42.38 15.99
N ALA A 104 -0.69 -43.64 15.92
CA ALA A 104 -0.79 -44.43 14.71
C ALA A 104 -1.31 -45.84 15.02
N THR A 105 -2.07 -46.40 14.09
CA THR A 105 -2.54 -47.79 14.17
C THR A 105 -1.67 -48.69 13.33
N GLY A 106 -1.36 -49.88 13.85
CA GLY A 106 -0.63 -50.93 13.14
C GLY A 106 -1.00 -52.31 13.65
N THR A 107 -0.24 -53.33 13.25
CA THR A 107 -0.46 -54.73 13.62
C THR A 107 0.77 -55.31 14.29
N ILE A 108 0.57 -55.91 15.46
CA ILE A 108 1.57 -56.74 16.12
C ILE A 108 1.42 -58.16 15.59
N THR A 109 2.51 -58.69 15.04
CA THR A 109 2.58 -60.04 14.48
C THR A 109 2.52 -61.10 15.58
N ALA A 110 2.33 -62.37 15.19
CA ALA A 110 2.40 -63.50 16.13
C ALA A 110 3.73 -63.59 16.91
N GLY A 111 4.82 -63.01 16.37
CA GLY A 111 6.11 -62.91 17.05
C GLY A 111 6.20 -61.81 18.11
N GLY A 112 5.13 -61.06 18.36
CA GLY A 112 5.10 -59.97 19.33
C GLY A 112 5.87 -58.71 18.89
N ILE A 113 5.96 -58.50 17.58
CA ILE A 113 6.69 -57.40 16.93
C ILE A 113 5.71 -56.57 16.09
N LEU A 114 5.77 -55.23 16.21
CA LEU A 114 5.05 -54.32 15.33
C LEU A 114 5.63 -54.38 13.91
N SER A 115 4.78 -54.59 12.91
CA SER A 115 5.20 -54.65 11.51
C SER A 115 4.10 -54.13 10.59
N GLY A 116 4.48 -53.86 9.34
CA GLY A 116 3.60 -53.39 8.29
C GLY A 116 3.44 -51.86 8.25
N ALA A 117 2.51 -51.41 7.41
CA ALA A 117 2.21 -50.00 7.25
C ALA A 117 1.51 -49.46 8.51
N LEU A 118 1.89 -48.25 8.92
CA LEU A 118 1.22 -47.51 9.98
C LEU A 118 0.27 -46.50 9.34
N THR A 119 -0.91 -46.35 9.94
CA THR A 119 -1.85 -45.29 9.60
C THR A 119 -1.85 -44.28 10.73
N VAL A 120 -1.43 -43.05 10.45
CA VAL A 120 -1.48 -41.96 11.43
C VAL A 120 -2.94 -41.60 11.67
N SER A 121 -3.44 -41.88 12.88
CA SER A 121 -4.83 -41.60 13.29
C SER A 121 -4.96 -40.24 13.98
N VAL A 122 -3.88 -39.79 14.64
CA VAL A 122 -3.73 -38.44 15.17
C VAL A 122 -2.36 -37.95 14.74
N ALA A 123 -2.29 -36.90 13.92
CA ALA A 123 -1.03 -36.35 13.43
C ALA A 123 -0.18 -35.69 14.52
N GLY A 124 -0.81 -35.38 15.66
CA GLY A 124 -0.21 -34.58 16.73
C GLY A 124 -0.19 -33.10 16.38
N ASP A 125 0.19 -32.32 17.38
CA ASP A 125 0.33 -30.87 17.33
C ASP A 125 1.55 -30.51 18.17
N TYR A 126 2.63 -30.10 17.50
CA TYR A 126 3.95 -29.97 18.12
C TYR A 126 4.48 -28.54 18.06
N THR A 127 4.69 -27.95 19.24
CA THR A 127 5.47 -26.72 19.43
C THR A 127 6.97 -26.99 19.51
N VAL A 128 7.35 -28.25 19.73
CA VAL A 128 8.72 -28.78 19.56
C VAL A 128 8.59 -30.17 18.95
N ASN A 129 9.27 -30.41 17.82
CA ASN A 129 9.27 -31.72 17.15
C ASN A 129 9.75 -32.84 18.09
N PRO A 130 9.37 -34.10 17.80
CA PRO A 130 10.01 -35.27 18.40
C PRO A 130 11.54 -35.21 18.30
N THR A 131 12.22 -35.66 19.35
CA THR A 131 13.67 -35.46 19.55
C THR A 131 14.51 -36.22 18.52
N ASP A 132 14.07 -37.42 18.12
CA ASP A 132 14.68 -38.19 17.03
C ASP A 132 13.60 -38.61 16.04
N ILE A 133 13.41 -37.81 14.99
CA ILE A 133 12.42 -38.09 13.94
C ILE A 133 12.78 -39.31 13.08
N THR A 134 14.00 -39.85 13.18
CA THR A 134 14.38 -41.06 12.43
C THR A 134 14.18 -42.34 13.22
N ALA A 135 14.00 -42.25 14.53
CA ALA A 135 13.79 -43.38 15.42
C ALA A 135 13.02 -42.98 16.69
N GLU A 136 11.86 -42.33 16.52
CA GLU A 136 11.03 -41.85 17.62
C GLU A 136 10.53 -43.04 18.47
N PRO A 137 10.82 -43.07 19.78
CA PRO A 137 10.28 -44.12 20.66
C PRO A 137 8.77 -44.00 20.80
N VAL A 138 8.09 -45.15 20.79
CA VAL A 138 6.63 -45.23 20.91
C VAL A 138 6.21 -46.17 22.03
N THR A 139 5.03 -45.93 22.59
CA THR A 139 4.36 -46.81 23.57
C THR A 139 3.06 -47.37 22.99
N GLY A 140 2.65 -48.53 23.46
CA GLY A 140 1.42 -49.21 23.03
C GLY A 140 1.62 -50.72 22.84
N GLY A 141 0.56 -51.50 23.09
CA GLY A 141 0.54 -52.95 22.84
C GLY A 141 1.59 -53.77 23.60
N SER A 142 2.12 -53.27 24.72
CA SER A 142 3.19 -53.89 25.53
C SER A 142 4.53 -54.06 24.80
N LEU A 143 4.75 -53.32 23.73
CA LEU A 143 6.00 -53.36 22.97
C LEU A 143 7.14 -52.71 23.76
N SER A 144 8.29 -53.39 23.82
CA SER A 144 9.54 -52.87 24.35
C SER A 144 10.52 -52.54 23.23
N GLY A 145 11.14 -51.35 23.27
CA GLY A 145 12.14 -50.91 22.29
C GLY A 145 11.59 -50.62 20.89
N CYS A 146 10.29 -50.33 20.76
CA CYS A 146 9.70 -49.98 19.48
C CYS A 146 10.01 -48.52 19.11
N THR A 147 10.45 -48.31 17.86
CA THR A 147 10.73 -46.99 17.29
C THR A 147 10.16 -46.85 15.89
N VAL A 148 9.83 -45.61 15.52
CA VAL A 148 9.30 -45.26 14.20
C VAL A 148 10.02 -44.05 13.60
N ALA A 149 10.18 -44.02 12.28
CA ALA A 149 10.61 -42.82 11.58
C ALA A 149 9.37 -41.98 11.25
N LEU A 150 9.50 -40.66 11.42
CA LEU A 150 8.45 -39.67 11.25
C LEU A 150 8.83 -38.68 10.16
N THR A 151 7.88 -38.36 9.29
CA THR A 151 7.98 -37.19 8.41
C THR A 151 7.16 -36.05 9.01
N MET A 152 7.81 -34.95 9.38
CA MET A 152 7.14 -33.77 9.95
C MET A 152 6.76 -32.78 8.85
N GLY A 153 5.61 -32.13 8.98
CA GLY A 153 5.14 -31.06 8.09
C GLY A 153 4.47 -29.93 8.86
N VAL A 154 4.20 -28.81 8.19
CA VAL A 154 3.56 -27.64 8.79
C VAL A 154 2.12 -27.95 9.21
N LEU A 155 1.75 -27.56 10.43
CA LEU A 155 0.37 -27.57 10.91
C LEU A 155 -0.22 -26.16 10.91
N THR A 156 0.48 -25.20 11.51
CA THR A 156 0.06 -23.80 11.63
C THR A 156 1.22 -22.86 11.36
N VAL A 157 0.89 -21.62 10.97
CA VAL A 157 1.84 -20.54 10.73
C VAL A 157 1.28 -19.23 11.24
N SER A 158 2.18 -18.28 11.55
CA SER A 158 1.84 -16.87 11.75
C SER A 158 2.52 -16.00 10.69
N VAL A 159 1.89 -14.88 10.32
CA VAL A 159 2.51 -13.90 9.41
C VAL A 159 3.49 -13.05 10.21
N THR A 160 4.77 -13.14 9.88
CA THR A 160 5.84 -12.34 10.54
C THR A 160 6.13 -11.07 9.76
N THR A 161 6.12 -11.17 8.42
CA THR A 161 6.20 -10.04 7.51
C THR A 161 5.05 -10.18 6.51
N ALA A 162 4.14 -9.20 6.47
CA ALA A 162 3.00 -9.24 5.54
C ALA A 162 3.41 -9.15 4.06
N GLY A 163 4.61 -8.62 3.79
CA GLY A 163 5.06 -8.28 2.46
C GLY A 163 4.38 -7.03 1.90
N ASN A 164 4.89 -6.54 0.78
CA ASN A 164 4.39 -5.37 0.07
C ASN A 164 4.31 -5.72 -1.42
N TYR A 165 3.07 -5.92 -1.89
CA TYR A 165 2.74 -6.42 -3.21
C TYR A 165 1.94 -5.38 -4.02
N THR A 166 2.33 -5.18 -5.28
CA THR A 166 1.53 -4.49 -6.30
C THR A 166 0.68 -5.46 -7.11
N THR A 167 1.12 -6.72 -7.24
CA THR A 167 0.29 -7.85 -7.68
C THR A 167 0.41 -8.99 -6.67
N LEU A 168 -0.73 -9.53 -6.24
CA LEU A 168 -0.76 -10.53 -5.17
C LEU A 168 -0.28 -11.91 -5.64
N PRO A 169 0.34 -12.71 -4.76
CA PRO A 169 0.60 -14.13 -5.02
C PRO A 169 -0.70 -14.89 -5.31
N THR A 170 -0.61 -15.92 -6.16
CA THR A 170 -1.73 -16.85 -6.38
C THR A 170 -2.05 -17.62 -5.10
N SER A 171 -3.32 -17.98 -4.89
CA SER A 171 -3.75 -18.79 -3.74
C SER A 171 -4.26 -20.16 -4.22
N PRO A 172 -3.68 -21.30 -3.77
CA PRO A 172 -2.58 -21.40 -2.81
C PRO A 172 -1.23 -20.90 -3.34
N ALA A 173 -0.46 -20.23 -2.48
CA ALA A 173 0.89 -19.77 -2.77
C ALA A 173 1.92 -20.81 -2.34
N SER A 174 2.94 -21.02 -3.17
CA SER A 174 4.04 -21.94 -2.85
C SER A 174 5.08 -21.29 -1.96
N GLN A 175 5.77 -22.12 -1.18
CA GLN A 175 7.05 -21.76 -0.59
C GLN A 175 8.06 -21.35 -1.67
N LEU A 176 8.74 -20.22 -1.47
CA LEU A 176 9.93 -19.82 -2.23
C LEU A 176 11.20 -20.36 -1.57
N SER A 177 11.33 -20.15 -0.25
CA SER A 177 12.47 -20.58 0.56
C SER A 177 12.06 -20.81 2.01
N THR A 178 12.91 -21.47 2.79
CA THR A 178 12.78 -21.61 4.25
C THR A 178 14.14 -21.38 4.93
N SER A 179 14.13 -21.03 6.22
CA SER A 179 15.33 -21.05 7.06
C SER A 179 15.78 -22.45 7.47
N GLY A 180 14.89 -23.45 7.36
CA GLY A 180 15.14 -24.84 7.74
C GLY A 180 15.41 -25.76 6.55
N SER A 181 15.12 -27.06 6.74
CA SER A 181 15.18 -28.07 5.67
C SER A 181 13.82 -28.35 5.02
N GLY A 182 12.79 -27.61 5.42
CA GLY A 182 11.42 -27.82 4.98
C GLY A 182 11.20 -27.58 3.48
N THR A 183 10.40 -28.41 2.82
CA THR A 183 10.08 -28.28 1.40
C THR A 183 8.61 -28.59 1.10
N GLY A 184 8.06 -27.98 0.04
CA GLY A 184 6.77 -28.34 -0.53
C GLY A 184 5.54 -27.88 0.25
N ALA A 185 5.67 -26.91 1.15
CA ALA A 185 4.50 -26.31 1.80
C ALA A 185 3.83 -25.30 0.87
N THR A 186 2.50 -25.26 0.89
CA THR A 186 1.69 -24.26 0.19
C THR A 186 0.66 -23.66 1.13
N PHE A 187 0.23 -22.42 0.86
CA PHE A 187 -0.57 -21.63 1.79
C PHE A 187 -1.73 -20.94 1.09
N THR A 188 -2.93 -21.07 1.63
CA THR A 188 -4.05 -20.18 1.29
C THR A 188 -3.84 -18.86 2.02
N LEU A 189 -3.70 -17.78 1.26
CA LEU A 189 -3.44 -16.44 1.79
C LEU A 189 -4.73 -15.63 1.90
N THR A 190 -4.83 -14.83 2.96
CA THR A 190 -5.77 -13.71 3.06
C THR A 190 -4.97 -12.43 3.05
N THR A 191 -5.43 -11.42 2.32
CA THR A 191 -4.68 -10.19 2.08
C THR A 191 -5.45 -8.97 2.60
N ALA A 192 -4.71 -7.94 3.01
CA ALA A 192 -5.24 -6.62 3.33
C ALA A 192 -4.49 -5.57 2.50
N SER A 193 -5.21 -4.53 2.06
CA SER A 193 -4.58 -3.39 1.40
C SER A 193 -4.01 -2.44 2.45
N PHE A 194 -2.72 -2.11 2.30
CA PHE A 194 -2.10 -0.98 2.96
C PHE A 194 -2.29 0.25 2.08
N THR A 195 -3.41 0.94 2.24
CA THR A 195 -3.52 2.30 1.69
C THR A 195 -2.72 3.22 2.59
N GLY A 196 -1.57 3.70 2.11
CA GLY A 196 -0.94 4.87 2.72
C GLY A 196 -1.99 5.96 2.84
N SER A 197 -2.25 6.44 4.05
CA SER A 197 -3.33 7.41 4.28
C SER A 197 -3.04 8.78 3.64
N GLY A 198 -1.78 9.04 3.26
CA GLY A 198 -1.33 10.31 2.68
C GLY A 198 -1.71 10.50 1.22
N THR A 199 -2.27 11.66 0.90
CA THR A 199 -2.61 12.12 -0.45
C THR A 199 -1.97 13.47 -0.73
N SER A 200 -1.67 13.76 -2.01
CA SER A 200 -1.11 15.03 -2.46
C SER A 200 -1.68 15.39 -3.82
N ALA A 201 -2.13 16.63 -3.99
CA ALA A 201 -2.59 17.17 -5.27
C ALA A 201 -1.90 18.50 -5.57
N ARG A 202 -1.28 18.59 -6.75
CA ARG A 202 -0.61 19.79 -7.28
C ARG A 202 -1.41 20.35 -8.44
N VAL A 203 -1.79 21.62 -8.38
CA VAL A 203 -2.64 22.29 -9.38
C VAL A 203 -1.99 23.61 -9.77
N SER A 204 -1.79 23.82 -11.07
CA SER A 204 -1.25 25.06 -11.63
C SER A 204 -2.34 25.90 -12.28
N VAL A 205 -2.28 27.21 -12.09
CA VAL A 205 -3.07 28.20 -12.82
C VAL A 205 -2.12 29.23 -13.42
N THR A 206 -2.20 29.41 -14.73
CA THR A 206 -1.50 30.49 -15.44
C THR A 206 -2.45 31.64 -15.61
N ARG A 207 -2.10 32.81 -15.10
CA ARG A 207 -2.90 34.02 -15.28
C ARG A 207 -3.07 34.39 -16.75
N THR A 208 -4.10 35.17 -17.04
CA THR A 208 -4.20 35.87 -18.33
C THR A 208 -2.96 36.71 -18.58
N ALA A 209 -2.53 36.81 -19.84
CA ALA A 209 -1.36 37.57 -20.26
C ALA A 209 -1.63 39.09 -20.25
N ASP A 210 -2.02 39.64 -19.10
CA ASP A 210 -2.27 41.06 -18.87
C ASP A 210 -1.56 41.57 -17.61
N THR A 211 -1.68 42.87 -17.34
CA THR A 211 -1.12 43.53 -16.15
C THR A 211 -2.23 44.17 -15.31
N ASN A 212 -3.43 43.62 -15.36
CA ASN A 212 -4.56 44.16 -14.60
C ASN A 212 -4.29 43.98 -13.11
N ALA A 213 -4.34 45.10 -12.37
CA ALA A 213 -4.10 45.10 -10.94
C ALA A 213 -5.21 44.36 -10.21
N TYR A 214 -4.82 43.46 -9.31
CA TYR A 214 -5.72 42.96 -8.30
C TYR A 214 -5.96 44.02 -7.23
N THR A 215 -7.20 44.10 -6.79
CA THR A 215 -7.56 44.68 -5.50
C THR A 215 -7.41 43.64 -4.39
N ALA A 216 -7.45 44.11 -3.14
CA ALA A 216 -7.46 43.20 -2.01
C ALA A 216 -8.72 42.32 -2.06
N ASN A 217 -8.55 41.04 -1.74
CA ASN A 217 -9.62 40.03 -1.73
C ASN A 217 -10.10 39.59 -3.12
N ASP A 218 -9.32 39.80 -4.18
CA ASP A 218 -9.63 39.27 -5.52
C ASP A 218 -9.21 37.80 -5.69
N VAL A 219 -10.03 37.06 -6.43
CA VAL A 219 -9.78 35.68 -6.85
C VAL A 219 -8.75 35.65 -7.96
N LEU A 220 -7.80 34.70 -7.85
CA LEU A 220 -6.78 34.43 -8.85
C LEU A 220 -7.21 33.30 -9.78
N GLY A 221 -7.26 33.56 -11.08
CA GLY A 221 -7.71 32.63 -12.11
C GLY A 221 -6.95 32.75 -13.43
N SER A 222 -7.32 31.90 -14.39
CA SER A 222 -6.69 31.88 -15.72
C SER A 222 -7.34 32.81 -16.73
N ALA A 223 -8.60 33.22 -16.50
CA ALA A 223 -9.34 34.12 -17.39
C ALA A 223 -10.50 34.82 -16.67
N THR A 224 -10.82 36.02 -17.14
CA THR A 224 -12.06 36.71 -16.81
C THR A 224 -13.25 35.98 -17.45
N GLY A 225 -14.26 35.60 -16.66
CA GLY A 225 -15.49 34.96 -17.16
C GLY A 225 -15.46 33.43 -17.29
N SER A 226 -14.36 32.77 -16.91
CA SER A 226 -14.33 31.32 -16.62
C SER A 226 -14.07 31.09 -15.14
N THR A 227 -14.51 29.97 -14.59
CA THR A 227 -14.26 29.68 -13.17
C THR A 227 -12.76 29.58 -12.89
N ALA A 228 -12.33 30.28 -11.84
CA ALA A 228 -10.99 30.22 -11.27
C ALA A 228 -10.85 29.09 -10.23
N ALA A 229 -11.85 28.21 -10.11
CA ALA A 229 -11.85 27.15 -9.12
C ALA A 229 -10.76 26.11 -9.43
N LEU A 230 -9.84 25.94 -8.50
CA LEU A 230 -8.84 24.89 -8.49
C LEU A 230 -9.50 23.57 -8.13
N THR A 231 -9.18 22.50 -8.86
CA THR A 231 -9.62 21.14 -8.56
C THR A 231 -8.42 20.32 -8.12
N PHE A 232 -8.42 19.87 -6.86
CA PHE A 232 -7.43 18.99 -6.27
C PHE A 232 -7.98 17.54 -6.33
N PRO A 233 -7.57 16.73 -7.32
CA PRO A 233 -8.14 15.40 -7.51
C PRO A 233 -7.61 14.39 -6.48
N LEU A 234 -8.36 13.30 -6.28
CA LEU A 234 -7.91 12.12 -5.51
C LEU A 234 -7.44 12.44 -4.08
N MET A 235 -8.04 13.44 -3.44
CA MET A 235 -7.68 13.82 -2.08
C MET A 235 -8.15 12.80 -1.03
N GLY A 236 -9.15 11.98 -1.35
CA GLY A 236 -9.64 10.91 -0.49
C GLY A 236 -10.81 10.15 -1.13
N PRO A 237 -11.39 9.16 -0.42
CA PRO A 237 -12.56 8.43 -0.90
C PRO A 237 -13.81 9.33 -0.95
N SER A 238 -14.75 8.98 -1.83
CA SER A 238 -16.04 9.68 -1.95
C SER A 238 -16.79 9.70 -0.62
N GLY A 239 -17.22 10.88 -0.17
CA GLY A 239 -17.86 11.07 1.13
C GLY A 239 -16.93 10.94 2.35
N GLY A 240 -15.63 10.69 2.14
CA GLY A 240 -14.64 10.47 3.19
C GLY A 240 -14.21 11.74 3.93
N ARG A 241 -13.53 11.54 5.07
CA ARG A 241 -12.88 12.64 5.80
C ARG A 241 -11.37 12.60 5.54
N ILE A 242 -10.80 13.80 5.44
CA ILE A 242 -9.35 13.99 5.34
C ILE A 242 -8.90 15.08 6.32
N MET A 243 -7.63 15.05 6.70
CA MET A 243 -6.95 16.10 7.43
C MET A 243 -5.87 16.70 6.54
N ILE A 244 -6.00 17.98 6.19
CA ILE A 244 -4.92 18.71 5.50
C ILE A 244 -3.79 18.95 6.49
N THR A 245 -2.59 18.50 6.12
CA THR A 245 -1.38 18.60 6.94
C THR A 245 -0.48 19.73 6.47
N SER A 246 -0.39 19.94 5.16
CA SER A 246 0.48 20.94 4.53
C SER A 246 -0.16 21.52 3.26
N THR A 247 0.16 22.77 2.96
CA THR A 247 -0.13 23.41 1.68
C THR A 247 1.04 24.28 1.26
N THR A 248 1.39 24.26 -0.02
CA THR A 248 2.41 25.14 -0.59
C THR A 248 1.84 25.96 -1.74
N LEU A 249 2.38 27.16 -1.93
CA LEU A 249 2.12 28.02 -3.09
C LEU A 249 3.45 28.45 -3.69
N GLU A 250 3.65 28.06 -4.95
CA GLU A 250 4.73 28.48 -5.82
C GLU A 250 4.20 29.56 -6.77
N ILE A 251 4.96 30.64 -6.97
CA ILE A 251 4.63 31.71 -7.91
C ILE A 251 5.84 31.96 -8.79
N ASP A 252 5.65 31.84 -10.11
CA ASP A 252 6.70 32.02 -11.11
C ASP A 252 6.96 33.51 -11.36
N ALA A 253 7.60 34.14 -10.38
CA ALA A 253 8.01 35.54 -10.38
C ALA A 253 9.36 35.71 -9.67
N SER A 254 10.19 36.63 -10.15
CA SER A 254 11.56 36.85 -9.68
C SER A 254 11.71 37.91 -8.59
N SER A 255 10.59 38.48 -8.13
CA SER A 255 10.55 39.41 -7.00
C SER A 255 9.11 39.58 -6.53
N ILE A 256 8.92 39.89 -5.24
CA ILE A 256 7.61 40.17 -4.65
C ILE A 256 7.14 41.56 -5.16
N PRO A 257 6.07 41.66 -5.96
CA PRO A 257 5.53 42.94 -6.42
C PRO A 257 5.06 43.80 -5.24
N ALA A 258 5.18 45.12 -5.38
CA ALA A 258 4.69 46.05 -4.37
C ALA A 258 3.19 45.84 -4.12
N GLY A 259 2.81 45.70 -2.84
CA GLY A 259 1.42 45.45 -2.41
C GLY A 259 1.03 43.97 -2.33
N MET A 260 1.83 43.05 -2.87
CA MET A 260 1.62 41.62 -2.67
C MET A 260 1.94 41.27 -1.22
N THR A 261 0.92 40.87 -0.45
CA THR A 261 1.04 40.60 0.99
C THR A 261 0.89 39.12 1.29
N SER A 262 -0.34 38.61 1.38
CA SER A 262 -0.61 37.20 1.67
C SER A 262 -1.64 36.60 0.73
N PHE A 263 -1.66 35.27 0.67
CA PHE A 263 -2.67 34.52 -0.06
C PHE A 263 -3.49 33.66 0.87
N ARG A 264 -4.76 33.46 0.51
CA ARG A 264 -5.70 32.60 1.20
C ARG A 264 -6.29 31.59 0.24
N LEU A 265 -6.36 30.33 0.66
CA LEU A 265 -7.03 29.27 -0.08
C LEU A 265 -8.39 28.98 0.56
N HIS A 266 -9.46 29.35 -0.13
CA HIS A 266 -10.83 29.02 0.26
C HIS A 266 -11.20 27.63 -0.26
N LEU A 267 -11.76 26.78 0.59
CA LEU A 267 -11.95 25.35 0.31
C LEU A 267 -13.43 24.97 0.16
N TYR A 268 -13.71 24.04 -0.74
CA TYR A 268 -15.06 23.55 -1.06
C TYR A 268 -15.07 22.05 -1.35
N ASN A 269 -16.19 21.38 -1.07
CA ASN A 269 -16.35 19.94 -1.33
C ASN A 269 -16.90 19.59 -2.73
N VAL A 270 -17.30 20.61 -3.51
CA VAL A 270 -17.69 20.55 -4.92
C VAL A 270 -17.13 21.78 -5.63
N THR A 271 -17.10 21.79 -6.96
CA THR A 271 -16.84 23.02 -7.73
C THR A 271 -17.81 24.12 -7.25
N PRO A 272 -17.32 25.27 -6.75
CA PRO A 272 -18.16 26.32 -6.20
C PRO A 272 -19.20 26.81 -7.22
N PRO A 273 -20.50 26.81 -6.89
CA PRO A 273 -21.55 27.31 -7.77
C PRO A 273 -21.41 28.77 -8.21
N SER A 274 -20.75 29.62 -7.40
CA SER A 274 -20.46 31.02 -7.73
C SER A 274 -19.69 31.20 -9.03
N ALA A 275 -18.84 30.23 -9.38
CA ALA A 275 -18.02 30.23 -10.60
C ALA A 275 -17.23 31.53 -10.81
N TYR A 276 -16.73 32.15 -9.73
CA TYR A 276 -15.90 33.36 -9.83
C TYR A 276 -14.72 33.15 -10.77
N GLY A 277 -14.48 34.14 -11.62
CA GLY A 277 -13.32 34.16 -12.51
C GLY A 277 -12.17 34.99 -11.96
N ASP A 278 -11.15 35.20 -12.80
CA ASP A 278 -10.01 36.04 -12.43
C ASP A 278 -10.43 37.48 -12.09
N ASN A 279 -9.76 38.06 -11.10
CA ASN A 279 -9.89 39.48 -10.75
C ASN A 279 -11.31 39.89 -10.30
N VAL A 280 -12.04 38.95 -9.70
CA VAL A 280 -13.34 39.17 -9.06
C VAL A 280 -13.16 39.17 -7.55
N ALA A 281 -13.76 40.14 -6.86
CA ALA A 281 -13.76 40.17 -5.40
C ALA A 281 -14.44 38.91 -4.83
N TRP A 282 -13.74 38.17 -3.99
CA TRP A 282 -14.24 36.95 -3.39
C TRP A 282 -15.26 37.27 -2.28
N ASP A 283 -16.39 36.59 -2.29
CA ASP A 283 -17.30 36.52 -1.16
C ASP A 283 -17.89 35.10 -1.03
N ILE A 284 -18.56 34.82 0.10
CA ILE A 284 -19.30 33.57 0.25
C ILE A 284 -20.72 33.80 -0.31
N ALA A 285 -20.86 33.65 -1.63
CA ALA A 285 -22.15 33.67 -2.30
C ALA A 285 -23.15 32.72 -1.61
N SER A 286 -24.44 33.06 -1.69
CA SER A 286 -25.49 32.25 -1.07
C SER A 286 -25.49 30.79 -1.56
N GLY A 287 -25.23 30.55 -2.84
CA GLY A 287 -25.15 29.22 -3.44
C GLY A 287 -23.95 28.39 -2.98
N ASP A 288 -22.91 29.03 -2.45
CA ASP A 288 -21.64 28.41 -2.07
C ASP A 288 -21.62 27.93 -0.61
N ARG A 289 -22.53 28.42 0.23
CA ARG A 289 -22.51 28.21 1.68
C ARG A 289 -22.59 26.73 2.09
N ALA A 290 -23.30 25.91 1.32
CA ALA A 290 -23.46 24.49 1.61
C ALA A 290 -22.19 23.67 1.30
N SER A 291 -21.36 24.14 0.37
CA SER A 291 -20.16 23.45 -0.08
C SER A 291 -18.88 23.98 0.56
N TYR A 292 -18.92 25.17 1.16
CA TYR A 292 -17.77 25.83 1.77
C TYR A 292 -17.25 25.08 3.02
N LEU A 293 -15.94 24.83 3.04
CA LEU A 293 -15.23 24.07 4.08
C LEU A 293 -14.29 24.94 4.94
N GLY A 294 -14.36 26.27 4.79
CA GLY A 294 -13.46 27.21 5.43
C GLY A 294 -12.26 27.56 4.55
N PHE A 295 -11.18 28.00 5.17
CA PHE A 295 -9.99 28.48 4.48
C PHE A 295 -8.69 28.02 5.16
N ILE A 296 -7.59 28.19 4.44
CA ILE A 296 -6.20 28.10 4.89
C ILE A 296 -5.54 29.44 4.57
N GLU A 297 -4.96 30.09 5.58
CA GLU A 297 -4.06 31.22 5.35
C GLU A 297 -2.70 30.67 4.92
N LEU A 298 -2.25 31.03 3.73
CA LEU A 298 -0.95 30.57 3.24
C LEU A 298 0.17 31.47 3.80
N GLY A 299 -0.10 32.76 3.94
CA GLY A 299 0.87 33.75 4.41
C GLY A 299 1.56 34.48 3.25
N THR A 300 2.71 35.09 3.54
CA THR A 300 3.45 35.96 2.61
C THR A 300 4.48 35.18 1.80
N PRO A 301 4.60 35.42 0.49
CA PRO A 301 5.63 34.78 -0.32
C PRO A 301 7.04 35.14 0.12
N ASN A 302 7.92 34.15 0.17
CA ASN A 302 9.35 34.34 0.29
C ASN A 302 9.97 34.38 -1.11
N ASP A 303 10.83 35.35 -1.36
CA ASP A 303 11.57 35.45 -2.61
C ASP A 303 12.77 34.48 -2.61
N LEU A 304 12.77 33.52 -3.53
CA LEU A 304 13.85 32.55 -3.75
C LEU A 304 14.63 32.83 -5.05
N GLY A 305 14.54 34.06 -5.58
CA GLY A 305 15.30 34.57 -6.72
C GLY A 305 14.52 34.53 -8.03
N SER A 306 14.12 33.35 -8.50
CA SER A 306 13.30 33.19 -9.72
C SER A 306 11.88 32.69 -9.44
N THR A 307 11.59 32.42 -8.17
CA THR A 307 10.35 31.82 -7.70
C THR A 307 10.01 32.44 -6.36
N LEU A 308 8.75 32.81 -6.16
CA LEU A 308 8.23 33.13 -4.84
C LEU A 308 7.59 31.86 -4.27
N TYR A 309 7.79 31.61 -2.98
CA TYR A 309 7.35 30.37 -2.36
C TYR A 309 6.72 30.59 -0.99
N ILE A 310 5.63 29.87 -0.74
CA ILE A 310 4.97 29.78 0.55
C ILE A 310 4.86 28.31 0.93
N GLN A 311 5.18 28.02 2.18
CA GLN A 311 4.96 26.72 2.80
C GLN A 311 4.19 26.91 4.11
N THR A 312 3.07 26.22 4.23
CA THR A 312 2.22 26.23 5.41
C THR A 312 2.04 24.81 5.90
N ASP A 313 2.72 24.45 6.98
CA ASP A 313 2.67 23.12 7.59
C ASP A 313 1.92 23.12 8.92
N GLY A 314 1.51 21.93 9.38
CA GLY A 314 0.83 21.78 10.67
C GLY A 314 -0.59 22.34 10.68
N ILE A 315 -1.23 22.38 9.51
CA ILE A 315 -2.56 22.98 9.32
C ILE A 315 -3.65 22.27 10.15
N ASN A 316 -3.54 20.94 10.30
CA ASN A 316 -4.43 20.09 11.11
C ASN A 316 -5.94 20.30 10.82
N LYS A 317 -6.30 20.63 9.58
CA LYS A 317 -7.68 20.96 9.20
C LYS A 317 -8.40 19.72 8.70
N GLN A 318 -9.38 19.26 9.47
CA GLN A 318 -10.25 18.17 9.03
C GLN A 318 -11.42 18.68 8.19
N LEU A 319 -11.71 17.98 7.10
CA LEU A 319 -12.83 18.28 6.22
C LEU A 319 -13.47 17.00 5.67
N LYS A 320 -14.70 17.11 5.17
CA LYS A 320 -15.43 16.02 4.52
C LYS A 320 -15.56 16.30 3.02
N LEU A 321 -15.12 15.36 2.20
CA LEU A 321 -15.26 15.43 0.74
C LEU A 321 -16.68 15.02 0.33
N ALA A 322 -17.19 15.56 -0.78
CA ALA A 322 -18.45 15.10 -1.38
C ALA A 322 -18.19 13.97 -2.39
N GLY A 323 -17.23 14.19 -3.31
CA GLY A 323 -16.65 13.18 -4.18
C GLY A 323 -15.24 12.80 -3.73
N THR A 324 -14.34 12.51 -4.66
CA THR A 324 -12.93 12.21 -4.38
C THR A 324 -12.00 13.43 -4.39
N SER A 325 -12.50 14.57 -4.88
CA SER A 325 -11.72 15.80 -5.06
C SER A 325 -12.06 16.85 -4.00
N LEU A 326 -11.07 17.70 -3.71
CA LEU A 326 -11.23 18.97 -3.01
C LEU A 326 -11.20 20.10 -4.04
N PHE A 327 -11.89 21.21 -3.77
CA PHE A 327 -11.93 22.36 -4.66
C PHE A 327 -11.55 23.63 -3.89
N GLY A 328 -11.08 24.66 -4.58
CA GLY A 328 -10.81 25.93 -3.92
C GLY A 328 -10.57 27.14 -4.80
N TYR A 329 -10.68 28.33 -4.19
CA TYR A 329 -10.26 29.59 -4.79
C TYR A 329 -9.00 30.09 -4.10
N LEU A 330 -7.98 30.43 -4.88
CA LEU A 330 -6.84 31.18 -4.40
C LEU A 330 -7.18 32.68 -4.44
N VAL A 331 -7.01 33.37 -3.32
CA VAL A 331 -7.42 34.77 -3.16
C VAL A 331 -6.24 35.57 -2.63
N THR A 332 -5.97 36.73 -3.24
CA THR A 332 -4.96 37.65 -2.73
C THR A 332 -5.52 38.50 -1.58
N SER A 333 -4.76 38.67 -0.51
CA SER A 333 -5.16 39.51 0.63
C SER A 333 -4.82 40.98 0.43
N GLY A 334 -3.81 41.28 -0.39
CA GLY A 334 -3.40 42.64 -0.75
C GLY A 334 -3.63 42.92 -2.23
N GLY A 335 -3.83 44.18 -2.58
CA GLY A 335 -3.86 44.59 -3.98
C GLY A 335 -2.43 44.72 -4.54
N TYR A 336 -2.21 44.22 -5.75
CA TYR A 336 -0.92 44.32 -6.43
C TYR A 336 -1.09 44.25 -7.95
N THR A 337 -0.11 44.79 -8.67
CA THR A 337 -0.01 44.63 -10.14
C THR A 337 0.86 43.41 -10.45
N PRO A 338 0.33 42.37 -11.12
CA PRO A 338 1.08 41.18 -11.49
C PRO A 338 2.04 41.44 -12.66
N ALA A 339 2.96 40.50 -12.89
CA ALA A 339 3.56 40.35 -14.21
C ALA A 339 2.60 39.59 -15.14
N SER A 340 2.72 39.83 -16.45
CA SER A 340 1.89 39.14 -17.45
C SER A 340 2.16 37.64 -17.44
N GLY A 341 1.09 36.84 -17.40
CA GLY A 341 1.17 35.38 -17.51
C GLY A 341 1.84 34.67 -16.33
N THR A 342 1.92 35.29 -15.14
CA THR A 342 2.48 34.64 -13.94
C THR A 342 1.75 33.33 -13.63
N VAL A 343 2.52 32.26 -13.42
CA VAL A 343 2.01 30.95 -13.02
C VAL A 343 1.97 30.86 -11.50
N HIS A 344 0.89 30.29 -10.98
CA HIS A 344 0.73 29.96 -9.57
C HIS A 344 0.50 28.46 -9.45
N VAL A 345 1.20 27.78 -8.57
CA VAL A 345 1.03 26.36 -8.33
C VAL A 345 0.73 26.11 -6.87
N VAL A 346 -0.43 25.53 -6.60
CA VAL A 346 -0.87 25.16 -5.25
C VAL A 346 -0.72 23.66 -5.08
N THR A 347 -0.04 23.23 -4.03
CA THR A 347 0.01 21.82 -3.63
C THR A 347 -0.68 21.64 -2.28
N VAL A 348 -1.66 20.74 -2.20
CA VAL A 348 -2.33 20.37 -0.94
C VAL A 348 -1.95 18.94 -0.59
N GLN A 349 -1.51 18.74 0.65
CA GLN A 349 -1.19 17.43 1.20
C GLN A 349 -2.14 17.11 2.36
N ALA A 350 -2.66 15.89 2.38
CA ALA A 350 -3.61 15.47 3.39
C ALA A 350 -3.40 14.01 3.79
N VAL A 351 -4.06 13.60 4.86
CA VAL A 351 -4.21 12.20 5.25
C VAL A 351 -5.68 11.85 5.43
N ALA A 352 -6.11 10.63 5.11
CA ALA A 352 -7.44 10.14 5.48
C ALA A 352 -7.56 9.97 7.01
N VAL A 353 -8.77 10.23 7.55
CA VAL A 353 -9.09 10.22 8.99
C VAL A 353 -10.33 9.40 9.27
#